data_AF-A0A7R9F2B2-F1
#
_entry.id   AF-A0A7R9F2B2-F1
#
_cell.length_a   1.000
_cell.length_b   1.000
_cell.length_c   1.000
_cell.angle_alpha   90.00
_cell.angle_beta   90.00
_cell.angle_gamma   90.00
#
_symmetry.space_group_name_H-M   'P 1'
#
loop_
_entity.id
_entity.type
_entity.pdbx_description
1 polymer ?
#
loop_
_entity_poly.entity_id
_entity_poly.type
_entity_poly.pdbx_seq_one_letter_code
_entity_poly.pdbx_strand_id
1 'polypeptide(L)'
;MAREPAFGQPLRVTSSSCLRPVYRPVDIGHCVGDSSTSNQCLVGDLKTVYITRQVLTADYSEAILTFSGPDIVANRYNHEIGWTVAARPVLRRRPDEKFLKKQLLVLKLLRHISEPIQDAELHSIKSSYDPINYLSNYNCPDCVRSLVRDLDQGMFLHREEIFSLFDPVHRRQMVTLFEALYGAKDYDTFFSTAVYFRDRVNPRQFLYAFSVALLHRKDCRGLVLPPAYEITPHMFLTTDVVRRAYQAKMTKSPTVIPMKFTGSVNNPEQRVAYFGEDIGINSHHSHWHMDFPFWWKKSYPVDKDRKGELFFYMHHQMVARFDAERLSNNLPMVEPLDFSQKIVEGFAPGAMYHNGQEFPVRPDNIMFGDLPWRSVHEMKLFEGRIRDAITSGFIKTVDGVAYLNNSGGINTLGEIIESSENSINRAFYGQLHNDAHVLLSKVTDNQQKYGVPPGVMEHFETATRDPAFFRLHKHIDNLFKLHKDLLPPYSRDEVSQG
;
A
#
# COMPACT_ATOMS: atom_id res chain seq x y z
N MET A 1 -6.44 -2.67 -73.52
CA MET A 1 -7.29 -3.49 -72.63
C MET A 1 -7.58 -2.61 -71.41
N ALA A 2 -8.47 -1.60 -71.44
CA ALA A 2 -9.94 -1.62 -71.49
C ALA A 2 -10.53 -2.57 -70.42
N ARG A 3 -11.45 -2.23 -69.52
CA ARG A 3 -12.21 -1.03 -69.07
C ARG A 3 -13.01 -1.55 -67.84
N GLU A 4 -13.32 -0.73 -66.84
CA GLU A 4 -14.41 -1.02 -65.87
C GLU A 4 -15.78 -1.16 -66.59
N PRO A 5 -16.80 -1.75 -65.94
CA PRO A 5 -17.82 -0.89 -65.33
C PRO A 5 -18.41 -1.37 -63.98
N ALA A 6 -19.00 -0.41 -63.29
CA ALA A 6 -19.77 -0.51 -62.05
C ALA A 6 -21.26 -0.91 -62.26
N PHE A 7 -21.95 -1.07 -61.11
CA PHE A 7 -23.40 -1.06 -60.80
C PHE A 7 -24.12 -2.39 -60.55
N GLY A 8 -24.75 -2.49 -59.35
CA GLY A 8 -25.75 -3.52 -59.03
C GLY A 8 -26.09 -3.73 -57.54
N GLN A 9 -26.71 -2.74 -56.87
CA GLN A 9 -27.74 -2.98 -55.82
C GLN A 9 -29.03 -2.33 -56.35
N PRO A 10 -30.28 -2.70 -55.93
CA PRO A 10 -30.68 -3.22 -54.60
C PRO A 10 -31.78 -4.31 -54.61
N LEU A 11 -32.09 -4.90 -53.45
CA LEU A 11 -33.48 -5.11 -52.98
C LEU A 11 -33.55 -5.60 -51.52
N ARG A 12 -34.37 -4.87 -50.75
CA ARG A 12 -34.85 -5.16 -49.40
C ARG A 12 -35.79 -6.37 -49.41
N VAL A 13 -35.72 -7.19 -48.35
CA VAL A 13 -36.93 -7.77 -47.73
C VAL A 13 -36.89 -7.54 -46.22
N THR A 14 -38.01 -7.02 -45.74
CA THR A 14 -38.32 -6.55 -44.40
C THR A 14 -38.88 -7.64 -43.47
N SER A 15 -38.91 -7.30 -42.17
CA SER A 15 -39.76 -7.82 -41.08
C SER A 15 -39.21 -9.07 -40.33
N SER A 16 -39.28 -9.18 -39.01
CA SER A 16 -40.03 -8.42 -37.99
C SER A 16 -39.45 -8.58 -36.57
N SER A 17 -39.42 -7.47 -35.83
CA SER A 17 -39.67 -7.27 -34.39
C SER A 17 -39.39 -8.37 -33.34
N CYS A 18 -38.59 -8.01 -32.31
CA CYS A 18 -39.05 -7.87 -30.92
C CYS A 18 -37.97 -7.19 -30.04
N LEU A 19 -38.18 -5.90 -29.73
CA LEU A 19 -38.38 -5.31 -28.40
C LEU A 19 -37.09 -4.88 -27.66
N ARG A 20 -36.70 -3.61 -27.90
CA ARG A 20 -35.92 -2.78 -26.98
C ARG A 20 -36.91 -2.02 -26.08
N PRO A 21 -36.69 -1.90 -24.76
CA PRO A 21 -37.53 -1.04 -23.93
C PRO A 21 -37.24 0.43 -24.24
N VAL A 22 -38.25 1.09 -24.81
CA VAL A 22 -38.39 2.54 -24.88
C VAL A 22 -39.05 2.98 -23.57
N TYR A 23 -38.32 3.68 -22.71
CA TYR A 23 -38.95 4.43 -21.63
C TYR A 23 -39.54 5.71 -22.22
N ARG A 24 -40.88 5.80 -22.25
CA ARG A 24 -41.60 7.06 -22.45
C ARG A 24 -41.60 7.86 -21.14
N PRO A 25 -41.62 9.20 -21.20
CA PRO A 25 -41.76 10.05 -20.02
C PRO A 25 -43.14 9.83 -19.41
N VAL A 26 -43.20 9.71 -18.09
CA VAL A 26 -44.46 9.74 -17.33
C VAL A 26 -44.90 11.20 -17.19
N ASP A 27 -46.17 11.45 -17.50
CA ASP A 27 -46.83 12.74 -17.37
C ASP A 27 -46.70 13.31 -15.96
N ILE A 28 -46.30 14.58 -15.91
CA ILE A 28 -46.23 15.41 -14.72
C ILE A 28 -47.66 15.79 -14.34
N GLY A 29 -48.13 15.24 -13.23
CA GLY A 29 -49.35 15.72 -12.58
C GLY A 29 -49.24 17.19 -12.23
N HIS A 30 -50.20 17.98 -12.69
CA HIS A 30 -50.43 19.36 -12.24
C HIS A 30 -50.62 19.38 -10.72
N CYS A 31 -49.73 20.09 -10.01
CA CYS A 31 -50.05 20.66 -8.71
C CYS A 31 -50.20 22.17 -8.87
N VAL A 32 -51.44 22.63 -8.73
CA VAL A 32 -51.81 24.03 -8.52
C VAL A 32 -51.06 24.54 -7.29
N GLY A 33 -50.52 25.76 -7.42
CA GLY A 33 -49.61 26.33 -6.44
C GLY A 33 -50.22 26.53 -5.06
N ASP A 34 -49.35 26.47 -4.06
CA ASP A 34 -49.48 27.35 -2.91
C ASP A 34 -48.10 27.88 -2.51
N SER A 35 -48.07 29.17 -2.25
CA SER A 35 -46.88 29.98 -2.01
C SER A 35 -46.27 29.71 -0.64
N SER A 36 -45.01 29.28 -0.58
CA SER A 36 -43.99 29.81 0.34
C SER A 36 -42.72 28.98 0.34
N THR A 37 -41.59 29.68 0.46
CA THR A 37 -40.20 29.22 0.68
C THR A 37 -39.37 28.88 -0.56
N SER A 38 -38.45 29.81 -0.85
CA SER A 38 -37.36 29.71 -1.81
C SER A 38 -36.33 28.66 -1.38
N ASN A 39 -36.08 27.64 -2.20
CA ASN A 39 -34.88 26.82 -2.09
C ASN A 39 -33.99 27.07 -3.32
N GLN A 40 -32.85 27.70 -3.07
CA GLN A 40 -31.73 27.80 -3.99
C GLN A 40 -31.13 26.39 -4.18
N CYS A 41 -30.97 25.95 -5.43
CA CYS A 41 -30.16 24.80 -5.77
C CYS A 41 -28.68 25.09 -5.46
N LEU A 42 -28.14 24.45 -4.43
CA LEU A 42 -26.69 24.40 -4.19
C LEU A 42 -26.12 23.20 -4.96
N VAL A 43 -25.37 23.49 -6.02
CA VAL A 43 -24.45 22.54 -6.65
C VAL A 43 -23.25 22.39 -5.71
N GLY A 44 -23.11 21.23 -5.06
CA GLY A 44 -22.04 20.96 -4.11
C GLY A 44 -20.72 20.64 -4.81
N ASP A 45 -19.73 21.52 -4.64
CA ASP A 45 -18.32 21.32 -5.01
C ASP A 45 -17.68 20.23 -4.11
N LEU A 46 -17.41 19.05 -4.68
CA LEU A 46 -16.60 17.99 -4.04
C LEU A 46 -15.11 18.28 -4.30
N LYS A 47 -14.49 19.21 -3.56
CA LYS A 47 -13.05 19.53 -3.71
C LYS A 47 -12.29 19.75 -2.40
N THR A 48 -12.76 19.26 -1.25
CA THR A 48 -12.05 19.50 0.01
C THR A 48 -12.13 18.32 0.96
N VAL A 49 -10.97 17.71 1.25
CA VAL A 49 -10.79 16.80 2.37
C VAL A 49 -10.44 17.65 3.60
N TYR A 50 -11.29 17.61 4.62
CA TYR A 50 -11.01 18.27 5.90
C TYR A 50 -10.32 17.27 6.84
N ILE A 51 -9.10 17.60 7.28
CA ILE A 51 -8.44 16.92 8.40
C ILE A 51 -8.76 17.73 9.66
N THR A 52 -9.68 17.24 10.48
CA THR A 52 -9.99 17.84 11.79
C THR A 52 -8.99 17.38 12.85
N ARG A 53 -8.30 18.34 13.46
CA ARG A 53 -7.39 18.15 14.60
C ARG A 53 -8.18 18.19 15.91
N GLN A 54 -8.12 17.14 16.73
CA GLN A 54 -8.33 17.30 18.18
C GLN A 54 -7.03 17.83 18.79
N VAL A 55 -7.08 19.03 19.33
CA VAL A 55 -5.98 19.67 20.04
C VAL A 55 -5.99 19.17 21.49
N LEU A 56 -4.98 18.40 21.89
CA LEU A 56 -4.69 18.10 23.29
C LEU A 56 -3.89 19.27 23.88
N THR A 57 -4.60 20.16 24.59
CA THR A 57 -4.01 21.10 25.55
C THR A 57 -4.86 21.10 26.81
N ALA A 58 -4.19 21.05 27.97
CA ALA A 58 -4.67 21.14 29.36
C ALA A 58 -4.89 19.82 30.11
N ASP A 59 -4.56 19.88 31.41
CA ASP A 59 -4.41 18.84 32.42
C ASP A 59 -5.45 17.71 32.38
N TYR A 60 -4.96 16.47 32.50
CA TYR A 60 -5.79 15.28 32.68
C TYR A 60 -5.45 14.55 33.97
N SER A 61 -5.99 15.06 35.08
CA SER A 61 -6.54 14.18 36.11
C SER A 61 -8.02 13.97 35.75
N GLU A 62 -8.39 12.73 35.44
CA GLU A 62 -9.76 12.27 35.15
C GLU A 62 -10.36 12.68 33.79
N ALA A 63 -10.10 11.88 32.75
CA ALA A 63 -11.07 11.71 31.65
C ALA A 63 -10.97 10.30 31.05
N ILE A 64 -12.09 9.60 31.07
CA ILE A 64 -12.29 8.26 30.52
C ILE A 64 -12.26 8.35 28.99
N LEU A 65 -11.34 7.62 28.35
CA LEU A 65 -11.20 7.53 26.89
C LEU A 65 -12.38 6.76 26.27
N THR A 66 -13.28 7.48 25.59
CA THR A 66 -14.23 6.89 24.64
C THR A 66 -13.75 7.15 23.21
N PHE A 67 -13.36 6.10 22.50
CA PHE A 67 -13.06 6.15 21.08
C PHE A 67 -14.35 6.16 20.24
N SER A 68 -14.62 7.23 19.50
CA SER A 68 -15.59 7.25 18.40
C SER A 68 -14.81 7.58 17.12
N GLY A 69 -14.73 6.63 16.19
CA GLY A 69 -14.33 6.92 14.80
C GLY A 69 -15.43 7.73 14.12
N PRO A 70 -15.16 8.33 12.95
CA PRO A 70 -16.17 9.07 12.21
C PRO A 70 -17.27 8.12 11.74
N ASP A 71 -18.49 8.34 12.24
CA ASP A 71 -19.70 7.77 11.68
C ASP A 71 -19.80 8.22 10.21
N ILE A 72 -19.65 7.28 9.28
CA ILE A 72 -20.06 7.48 7.90
C ILE A 72 -21.57 7.72 7.96
N VAL A 73 -21.97 8.96 7.67
CA VAL A 73 -23.37 9.36 7.54
C VAL A 73 -23.97 8.47 6.45
N ALA A 74 -24.69 7.44 6.87
CA ALA A 74 -25.54 6.64 6.01
C ALA A 74 -26.54 7.58 5.35
N ASN A 75 -26.44 7.67 4.02
CA ASN A 75 -27.26 8.53 3.21
C ASN A 75 -28.75 8.22 3.46
N ARG A 76 -29.51 9.28 3.72
CA ARG A 76 -30.92 9.23 4.13
C ARG A 76 -31.82 9.00 2.92
N TYR A 77 -31.70 7.86 2.24
CA TYR A 77 -32.68 7.39 1.24
C TYR A 77 -32.69 5.86 1.22
N ASN A 78 -33.43 5.27 2.16
CA ASN A 78 -33.89 3.88 2.09
C ASN A 78 -35.28 3.83 2.74
N HIS A 79 -36.27 4.32 2.01
CA HIS A 79 -37.63 3.84 2.19
C HIS A 79 -37.81 2.66 1.23
N GLU A 80 -38.27 1.54 1.78
CA GLU A 80 -38.72 0.33 1.08
C GLU A 80 -37.61 -0.55 0.50
N ILE A 81 -36.98 -1.34 1.37
CA ILE A 81 -36.82 -2.81 1.31
C ILE A 81 -35.95 -3.18 2.54
N GLY A 82 -36.53 -3.91 3.49
CA GLY A 82 -35.92 -4.21 4.77
C GLY A 82 -34.76 -5.21 4.67
N TRP A 83 -33.54 -4.69 4.72
CA TRP A 83 -32.34 -5.44 5.15
C TRP A 83 -31.68 -4.69 6.30
N THR A 84 -32.16 -4.92 7.52
CA THR A 84 -31.43 -4.50 8.72
C THR A 84 -30.24 -5.44 8.92
N VAL A 85 -29.05 -5.02 8.48
CA VAL A 85 -27.81 -5.61 9.00
C VAL A 85 -27.72 -5.16 10.45
N ALA A 86 -28.08 -6.05 11.37
CA ALA A 86 -27.87 -5.83 12.80
C ALA A 86 -26.36 -5.68 13.03
N ALA A 87 -25.88 -4.44 13.18
CA ALA A 87 -24.55 -4.18 13.71
C ALA A 87 -24.51 -4.83 15.10
N ARG A 88 -23.82 -5.97 15.21
CA ARG A 88 -23.58 -6.59 16.51
C ARG A 88 -22.92 -5.52 17.40
N PRO A 89 -23.44 -5.25 18.61
CA PRO A 89 -22.75 -4.35 19.52
C PRO A 89 -21.34 -4.92 19.73
N VAL A 90 -20.33 -4.15 19.33
CA VAL A 90 -18.94 -4.49 19.63
C VAL A 90 -18.87 -4.51 21.14
N LEU A 91 -18.72 -5.71 21.71
CA LEU A 91 -18.47 -5.93 23.13
C LEU A 91 -17.13 -5.27 23.47
N ARG A 92 -17.16 -3.96 23.77
CA ARG A 92 -16.00 -3.22 24.26
C ARG A 92 -15.77 -3.64 25.69
N ARG A 93 -15.06 -4.76 25.89
CA ARG A 93 -14.42 -5.04 27.18
C ARG A 93 -13.51 -3.86 27.50
N ARG A 94 -13.73 -3.20 28.65
CA ARG A 94 -12.78 -2.16 29.10
C ARG A 94 -11.41 -2.81 29.22
N PRO A 95 -10.38 -2.28 28.56
CA PRO A 95 -9.02 -2.81 28.72
C PRO A 95 -8.56 -2.62 30.16
N ASP A 96 -7.74 -3.53 30.66
CA ASP A 96 -7.11 -3.38 31.98
C ASP A 96 -6.04 -2.28 31.96
N GLU A 97 -5.67 -1.81 33.16
CA GLU A 97 -4.70 -0.72 33.33
C GLU A 97 -3.33 -1.06 32.74
N LYS A 98 -2.90 -2.32 32.82
CA LYS A 98 -1.62 -2.79 32.25
C LYS A 98 -1.63 -2.66 30.73
N PHE A 99 -2.70 -3.06 30.08
CA PHE A 99 -2.88 -2.91 28.64
C PHE A 99 -2.90 -1.43 28.23
N LEU A 100 -3.64 -0.59 28.95
CA LEU A 100 -3.70 0.85 28.68
C LEU A 100 -2.31 1.50 28.80
N LYS A 101 -1.52 1.12 29.81
CA LYS A 101 -0.15 1.60 29.96
C LYS A 101 0.72 1.19 28.77
N LYS A 102 0.65 -0.08 28.34
CA LYS A 102 1.38 -0.57 27.15
C LYS A 102 0.99 0.21 25.89
N GLN A 103 -0.30 0.39 25.65
CA GLN A 103 -0.80 1.14 24.52
C GLN A 103 -0.29 2.59 24.54
N LEU A 104 -0.35 3.27 25.68
CA LEU A 104 0.14 4.64 25.81
C LEU A 104 1.64 4.74 25.52
N LEU A 105 2.43 3.78 26.00
CA LEU A 105 3.87 3.72 25.76
C LEU A 105 4.21 3.54 24.26
N VAL A 106 3.46 2.71 23.54
CA VAL A 106 3.59 2.57 22.08
C VAL A 106 3.33 3.90 21.37
N LEU A 107 2.24 4.60 21.73
CA LEU A 107 1.90 5.90 21.14
C LEU A 107 2.98 6.95 21.43
N LYS A 108 3.51 6.99 22.66
CA LYS A 108 4.60 7.89 23.04
C LYS A 108 5.89 7.59 22.28
N LEU A 109 6.21 6.32 22.05
CA LEU A 109 7.43 5.90 21.35
C LEU A 109 7.45 6.36 19.89
N LEU A 110 6.29 6.31 19.23
CA LEU A 110 6.12 6.69 17.82
C LEU A 110 5.91 8.19 17.60
N ARG A 111 5.71 8.96 18.67
CA ARG A 111 5.56 10.40 18.59
C ARG A 111 6.87 11.07 18.18
N HIS A 112 6.79 12.02 17.23
CA HIS A 112 7.93 12.79 16.71
C HIS A 112 9.12 11.91 16.34
N ILE A 113 8.90 10.88 15.52
CA ILE A 113 9.86 9.79 15.28
C ILE A 113 11.25 10.27 14.78
N SER A 114 11.30 11.39 14.06
CA SER A 114 12.54 11.99 13.58
C SER A 114 13.36 12.68 14.68
N GLU A 115 12.71 13.15 15.76
CA GLU A 115 13.35 13.87 16.88
C GLU A 115 13.71 12.91 18.01
N PRO A 116 14.77 13.15 18.81
CA PRO A 116 15.10 12.30 19.98
C PRO A 116 13.95 12.17 20.98
N ILE A 117 13.90 11.07 21.72
CA ILE A 117 12.88 10.83 22.76
C ILE A 117 12.87 11.97 23.79
N GLN A 118 11.69 12.57 24.00
CA GLN A 118 11.47 13.63 25.00
C GLN A 118 10.68 13.16 26.23
N ASP A 119 9.96 12.03 26.14
CA ASP A 119 9.16 11.50 27.25
C ASP A 119 10.07 10.97 28.37
N ALA A 120 9.81 11.37 29.62
CA ALA A 120 10.68 11.07 30.75
C ALA A 120 10.75 9.56 31.08
N GLU A 121 9.65 8.82 30.95
CA GLU A 121 9.62 7.37 31.20
C GLU A 121 10.43 6.63 30.14
N LEU A 122 10.24 6.98 28.87
CA LEU A 122 11.03 6.41 27.77
C LEU A 122 12.51 6.78 27.85
N HIS A 123 12.84 8.02 28.24
CA HIS A 123 14.22 8.44 28.45
C HIS A 123 14.87 7.67 29.59
N SER A 124 14.16 7.42 30.70
CA SER A 124 14.66 6.58 31.79
C SER A 124 15.00 5.18 31.31
N ILE A 125 14.11 4.53 30.55
CA ILE A 125 14.34 3.20 29.98
C ILE A 125 15.57 3.22 29.06
N LYS A 126 15.65 4.22 28.16
CA LYS A 126 16.78 4.40 27.24
C LYS A 126 18.12 4.51 27.97
N SER A 127 18.16 5.23 29.09
CA SER A 127 19.40 5.43 29.87
C SER A 127 19.79 4.22 30.72
N SER A 128 18.84 3.41 31.15
CA SER A 128 19.11 2.27 32.04
C SER A 128 19.26 0.93 31.34
N TYR A 129 18.79 0.81 30.10
CA TYR A 129 18.73 -0.46 29.38
C TYR A 129 19.84 -0.59 28.34
N ASP A 130 20.57 -1.71 28.37
CA ASP A 130 21.47 -2.15 27.31
C ASP A 130 21.14 -3.61 26.95
N PRO A 131 20.67 -3.91 25.73
CA PRO A 131 20.28 -5.25 25.34
C PRO A 131 21.41 -6.28 25.45
N ILE A 132 22.69 -5.87 25.42
CA ILE A 132 23.84 -6.77 25.62
C ILE A 132 23.87 -7.36 27.04
N ASN A 133 23.34 -6.66 28.03
CA ASN A 133 23.27 -7.14 29.41
C ASN A 133 22.10 -8.12 29.65
N TYR A 134 21.20 -8.27 28.67
CA TYR A 134 19.98 -9.08 28.78
C TYR A 134 19.87 -10.13 27.66
N LEU A 135 20.99 -10.59 27.11
CA LEU A 135 21.01 -11.55 26.00
C LEU A 135 20.23 -12.84 26.28
N SER A 136 20.15 -13.29 27.53
CA SER A 136 19.33 -14.45 27.93
C SER A 136 17.82 -14.27 27.72
N ASN A 137 17.35 -13.02 27.55
CA ASN A 137 15.94 -12.69 27.35
C ASN A 137 15.52 -12.71 25.87
N TYR A 138 16.41 -13.16 24.97
CA TYR A 138 16.14 -13.25 23.54
C TYR A 138 16.21 -14.70 23.06
N ASN A 139 15.37 -15.02 22.08
CA ASN A 139 15.42 -16.28 21.33
C ASN A 139 16.58 -16.30 20.33
N CYS A 140 17.09 -15.12 19.93
CA CYS A 140 18.30 -14.97 19.12
C CYS A 140 19.30 -14.00 19.77
N PRO A 141 20.10 -14.45 20.75
CA PRO A 141 21.13 -13.62 21.39
C PRO A 141 22.18 -13.08 20.39
N ASP A 142 22.56 -13.88 19.39
CA ASP A 142 23.55 -13.49 18.40
C ASP A 142 23.04 -12.41 17.45
N CYS A 143 21.74 -12.41 17.12
CA CYS A 143 21.10 -11.34 16.34
C CYS A 143 21.26 -9.99 17.05
N VAL A 144 21.02 -9.96 18.37
CA VAL A 144 21.17 -8.74 19.20
C VAL A 144 22.63 -8.30 19.26
N ARG A 145 23.56 -9.24 19.48
CA ARG A 145 25.00 -8.93 19.54
C ARG A 145 25.50 -8.36 18.22
N SER A 146 25.12 -8.96 17.09
CA SER A 146 25.49 -8.45 15.75
C SER A 146 24.87 -7.08 15.52
N LEU A 147 23.58 -6.89 15.84
CA LEU A 147 22.90 -5.62 15.67
C LEU A 147 23.60 -4.47 16.40
N VAL A 148 23.92 -4.64 17.68
CA VAL A 148 24.60 -3.61 18.49
C VAL A 148 26.00 -3.36 17.94
N ARG A 149 26.77 -4.41 17.65
CA ARG A 149 28.13 -4.28 17.08
C ARG A 149 28.10 -3.51 15.75
N ASP A 150 27.21 -3.90 14.84
CA ASP A 150 27.14 -3.33 13.51
C ASP A 150 26.68 -1.85 13.56
N LEU A 151 25.81 -1.52 14.51
CA LEU A 151 25.40 -0.15 14.79
C LEU A 151 26.54 0.69 15.38
N ASP A 152 27.30 0.16 16.34
CA ASP A 152 28.45 0.84 16.95
C ASP A 152 29.59 1.06 15.96
N GLN A 153 29.73 0.18 14.96
CA GLN A 153 30.68 0.33 13.85
C GLN A 153 30.21 1.27 12.74
N GLY A 154 29.01 1.86 12.86
CA GLY A 154 28.46 2.77 11.86
C GLY A 154 28.05 2.08 10.55
N MET A 155 27.77 0.77 10.57
CA MET A 155 27.38 0.00 9.38
C MET A 155 25.88 0.05 9.07
N PHE A 156 25.09 0.76 9.88
CA PHE A 156 23.66 0.98 9.67
C PHE A 156 23.40 2.26 8.86
N LEU A 157 22.26 2.29 8.18
CA LEU A 157 21.79 3.48 7.47
C LEU A 157 21.76 4.69 8.40
N HIS A 158 22.37 5.79 7.96
CA HIS A 158 22.42 7.03 8.73
C HIS A 158 21.00 7.59 8.96
N ARG A 159 20.81 8.34 10.06
CA ARG A 159 19.47 8.79 10.49
C ARG A 159 18.78 9.73 9.51
N GLU A 160 19.54 10.56 8.81
CA GLU A 160 19.03 11.55 7.85
C GLU A 160 18.83 11.00 6.42
N GLU A 161 19.24 9.75 6.18
CA GLU A 161 19.15 9.11 4.88
C GLU A 161 17.75 8.54 4.61
N ILE A 162 17.43 8.37 3.33
CA ILE A 162 16.13 7.85 2.90
C ILE A 162 16.16 6.31 2.96
N PHE A 163 15.40 5.76 3.90
CA PHE A 163 15.13 4.32 3.95
C PHE A 163 14.20 3.91 2.80
N SER A 164 14.58 2.84 2.10
CA SER A 164 13.78 2.12 1.09
C SER A 164 13.82 0.64 1.43
N LEU A 165 12.65 0.00 1.54
CA LEU A 165 12.59 -1.44 1.79
C LEU A 165 13.01 -2.26 0.57
N PHE A 166 12.97 -1.68 -0.62
CA PHE A 166 13.39 -2.35 -1.86
C PHE A 166 14.92 -2.40 -1.98
N ASP A 167 15.65 -1.50 -1.33
CA ASP A 167 17.11 -1.57 -1.24
C ASP A 167 17.55 -2.81 -0.41
N PRO A 168 18.38 -3.72 -0.97
CA PRO A 168 18.79 -4.94 -0.28
C PRO A 168 19.63 -4.72 0.99
N VAL A 169 20.41 -3.64 1.06
CA VAL A 169 21.24 -3.31 2.23
C VAL A 169 20.36 -2.75 3.35
N HIS A 170 19.51 -1.78 3.03
CA HIS A 170 18.55 -1.20 3.96
C HIS A 170 17.60 -2.25 4.53
N ARG A 171 17.08 -3.12 3.66
CA ARG A 171 16.21 -4.23 4.05
C ARG A 171 16.91 -5.21 4.98
N ARG A 172 18.16 -5.58 4.71
CA ARG A 172 18.91 -6.49 5.58
C ARG A 172 19.09 -5.92 6.98
N GLN A 173 19.54 -4.66 7.07
CA GLN A 173 19.68 -3.95 8.35
C GLN A 173 18.33 -3.85 9.10
N MET A 174 17.24 -3.54 8.39
CA MET A 174 15.89 -3.50 8.94
C MET A 174 15.47 -4.87 9.49
N VAL A 175 15.70 -5.95 8.72
CA VAL A 175 15.38 -7.32 9.15
C VAL A 175 16.18 -7.71 10.40
N THR A 176 17.46 -7.34 10.49
CA THR A 176 18.27 -7.56 11.70
C THR A 176 17.67 -6.86 12.92
N LEU A 177 17.20 -5.61 12.76
CA LEU A 177 16.49 -4.89 13.83
C LEU A 177 15.16 -5.58 14.18
N PHE A 178 14.37 -5.98 13.19
CA PHE A 178 13.14 -6.74 13.39
C PHE A 178 13.40 -8.04 14.15
N GLU A 179 14.42 -8.81 13.80
CA GLU A 179 14.74 -10.10 14.45
C GLU A 179 15.14 -9.92 15.92
N ALA A 180 15.83 -8.83 16.27
CA ALA A 180 16.11 -8.50 17.67
C ALA A 180 14.82 -8.19 18.46
N LEU A 181 13.92 -7.39 17.88
CA LEU A 181 12.64 -7.01 18.50
C LEU A 181 11.67 -8.21 18.61
N TYR A 182 11.49 -8.92 17.50
CA TYR A 182 10.62 -10.07 17.40
C TYR A 182 11.15 -11.26 18.23
N GLY A 183 12.47 -11.38 18.36
CA GLY A 183 13.14 -12.40 19.15
C GLY A 183 13.09 -12.21 20.67
N ALA A 184 12.63 -11.06 21.20
CA ALA A 184 12.50 -10.86 22.63
C ALA A 184 11.46 -11.82 23.26
N LYS A 185 11.76 -12.42 24.40
CA LYS A 185 10.90 -13.46 25.02
C LYS A 185 9.62 -12.91 25.65
N ASP A 186 9.63 -11.64 26.04
CA ASP A 186 8.53 -10.95 26.69
C ASP A 186 8.41 -9.50 26.22
N TYR A 187 7.29 -8.87 26.59
CA TYR A 187 6.93 -7.52 26.17
C TYR A 187 7.90 -6.48 26.72
N ASP A 188 8.35 -6.63 27.96
CA ASP A 188 9.17 -5.62 28.63
C ASP A 188 10.56 -5.58 28.01
N THR A 189 11.12 -6.74 27.67
CA THR A 189 12.33 -6.87 26.86
C THR A 189 12.11 -6.24 25.49
N PHE A 190 11.08 -6.67 24.73
CA PHE A 190 10.77 -6.11 23.41
C PHE A 190 10.69 -4.57 23.40
N PHE A 191 9.94 -4.01 24.34
CA PHE A 191 9.69 -2.58 24.40
C PHE A 191 10.96 -1.81 24.83
N SER A 192 11.73 -2.34 25.79
CA SER A 192 13.01 -1.72 26.19
C SER A 192 14.05 -1.77 25.06
N THR A 193 14.10 -2.87 24.30
CA THR A 193 14.90 -2.98 23.07
C THR A 193 14.47 -1.94 22.03
N ALA A 194 13.16 -1.76 21.83
CA ALA A 194 12.63 -0.76 20.91
C ALA A 194 13.04 0.66 21.32
N VAL A 195 12.90 1.00 22.61
CA VAL A 195 13.33 2.31 23.16
C VAL A 195 14.82 2.54 22.94
N TYR A 196 15.66 1.53 23.18
CA TYR A 196 17.11 1.61 22.97
C TYR A 196 17.49 1.92 21.52
N PHE A 197 16.86 1.27 20.55
CA PHE A 197 17.20 1.45 19.14
C PHE A 197 16.54 2.67 18.48
N ARG A 198 15.40 3.16 18.98
CA ARG A 198 14.62 4.25 18.35
C ARG A 198 15.45 5.49 18.01
N ASP A 199 16.36 5.90 18.89
CA ASP A 199 17.22 7.07 18.68
C ASP A 199 18.57 6.74 18.02
N ARG A 200 18.87 5.48 17.78
CA ARG A 200 20.18 5.02 17.27
C ARG A 200 20.15 4.58 15.82
N VAL A 201 19.02 4.06 15.34
CA VAL A 201 18.85 3.65 13.95
C VAL A 201 18.09 4.71 13.14
N ASN A 202 18.02 4.56 11.82
CA ASN A 202 17.21 5.43 10.97
C ASN A 202 15.72 5.41 11.40
N PRO A 203 15.04 6.57 11.55
CA PRO A 203 13.67 6.65 12.06
C PRO A 203 12.65 5.81 11.29
N ARG A 204 12.73 5.78 9.95
CA ARG A 204 11.81 5.01 9.12
C ARG A 204 12.13 3.52 9.14
N GLN A 205 13.42 3.18 9.19
CA GLN A 205 13.87 1.80 9.38
C GLN A 205 13.38 1.23 10.73
N PHE A 206 13.48 2.03 11.80
CA PHE A 206 12.90 1.70 13.10
C PHE A 206 11.39 1.54 13.02
N LEU A 207 10.69 2.51 12.46
CA LEU A 207 9.23 2.51 12.39
C LEU A 207 8.70 1.24 11.74
N TYR A 208 9.29 0.85 10.60
CA TYR A 208 8.88 -0.37 9.90
C TYR A 208 9.17 -1.63 10.72
N ALA A 209 10.41 -1.79 11.23
CA ALA A 209 10.79 -2.96 12.01
C ALA A 209 9.95 -3.11 13.31
N PHE A 210 9.73 -2.01 14.02
CA PHE A 210 8.91 -1.97 15.22
C PHE A 210 7.44 -2.30 14.93
N SER A 211 6.87 -1.71 13.89
CA SER A 211 5.46 -1.94 13.52
C SER A 211 5.22 -3.40 13.16
N VAL A 212 6.08 -4.00 12.35
CA VAL A 212 5.97 -5.42 11.97
C VAL A 212 6.19 -6.33 13.18
N ALA A 213 7.17 -6.04 14.04
CA ALA A 213 7.35 -6.79 15.29
C ALA A 213 6.10 -6.71 16.18
N LEU A 214 5.52 -5.53 16.38
CA LEU A 214 4.32 -5.33 17.18
C LEU A 214 3.12 -6.11 16.63
N LEU A 215 2.91 -6.09 15.31
CA LEU A 215 1.78 -6.77 14.65
C LEU A 215 1.87 -8.30 14.77
N HIS A 216 3.07 -8.88 14.74
CA HIS A 216 3.24 -10.35 14.71
C HIS A 216 3.54 -10.99 16.07
N ARG A 217 3.82 -10.20 17.10
CA ARG A 217 4.08 -10.69 18.47
C ARG A 217 2.79 -11.04 19.21
N LYS A 218 2.75 -12.24 19.81
CA LYS A 218 1.56 -12.75 20.53
C LYS A 218 1.19 -11.91 21.75
N ASP A 219 2.18 -11.40 22.47
CA ASP A 219 2.04 -10.57 23.68
C ASP A 219 1.73 -9.09 23.38
N CYS A 220 1.76 -8.70 22.10
CA CYS A 220 1.36 -7.39 21.60
C CYS A 220 -0.06 -7.38 21.00
N ARG A 221 -0.74 -8.53 20.94
CA ARG A 221 -2.09 -8.62 20.35
C ARG A 221 -3.07 -7.66 21.02
N GLY A 222 -3.81 -6.94 20.18
CA GLY A 222 -4.77 -5.93 20.59
C GLY A 222 -4.20 -4.51 20.68
N LEU A 223 -2.87 -4.35 20.76
CA LEU A 223 -2.26 -3.03 20.65
C LEU A 223 -2.49 -2.45 19.25
N VAL A 224 -2.70 -1.14 19.18
CA VAL A 224 -3.07 -0.42 17.97
C VAL A 224 -1.93 0.52 17.59
N LEU A 225 -1.48 0.45 16.34
CA LEU A 225 -0.57 1.42 15.76
C LEU A 225 -1.34 2.70 15.38
N PRO A 226 -0.76 3.90 15.56
CA PRO A 226 -1.30 5.10 14.94
C PRO A 226 -1.35 4.93 13.41
N PRO A 227 -2.27 5.62 12.73
CA PRO A 227 -2.26 5.67 11.27
C PRO A 227 -0.91 6.17 10.74
N ALA A 228 -0.40 5.55 9.67
CA ALA A 228 0.92 5.86 9.11
C ALA A 228 1.06 7.35 8.73
N TYR A 229 -0.02 7.97 8.21
CA TYR A 229 -0.06 9.38 7.84
C TYR A 229 0.06 10.37 9.01
N GLU A 230 -0.12 9.92 10.26
CA GLU A 230 0.14 10.75 11.44
C GLU A 230 1.59 10.65 11.92
N ILE A 231 2.27 9.53 11.62
CA ILE A 231 3.65 9.28 12.05
C ILE A 231 4.65 9.85 11.03
N THR A 232 4.41 9.60 9.74
CA THR A 232 5.29 10.00 8.62
C THR A 232 4.50 10.81 7.58
N PRO A 233 3.98 12.00 7.93
CA PRO A 233 3.10 12.79 7.06
C PRO A 233 3.73 13.16 5.71
N HIS A 234 5.06 13.27 5.62
CA HIS A 234 5.80 13.50 4.37
C HIS A 234 5.50 12.47 3.27
N MET A 235 5.11 11.25 3.63
CA MET A 235 4.76 10.20 2.66
C MET A 235 3.32 10.35 2.14
N PHE A 236 2.51 11.24 2.71
CA PHE A 236 1.07 11.34 2.41
C PHE A 236 0.63 12.75 2.03
N LEU A 237 1.49 13.75 2.23
CA LEU A 237 1.17 15.16 1.97
C LEU A 237 1.94 15.69 0.77
N THR A 238 1.34 16.64 0.07
CA THR A 238 2.01 17.40 -0.99
C THR A 238 3.02 18.39 -0.40
N THR A 239 4.07 18.69 -1.16
CA THR A 239 5.16 19.59 -0.77
C THR A 239 4.65 20.96 -0.34
N ASP A 240 3.62 21.51 -1.00
CA ASP A 240 3.06 22.81 -0.65
C ASP A 240 2.41 22.82 0.73
N VAL A 241 1.71 21.73 1.09
CA VAL A 241 1.09 21.56 2.41
C VAL A 241 2.15 21.44 3.49
N VAL A 242 3.19 20.63 3.25
CA VAL A 242 4.29 20.48 4.22
C VAL A 242 5.03 21.81 4.43
N ARG A 243 5.29 22.57 3.36
CA ARG A 243 5.91 23.91 3.47
C ARG A 243 5.06 24.88 4.28
N ARG A 244 3.74 24.89 4.10
CA ARG A 244 2.82 25.70 4.91
C ARG A 244 2.79 25.23 6.36
N ALA A 245 2.89 23.94 6.61
CA ALA A 245 2.98 23.39 7.98
C ALA A 245 4.27 23.86 8.68
N TYR A 246 5.40 23.91 7.96
CA TYR A 246 6.64 24.48 8.50
C TYR A 246 6.50 25.97 8.80
N GLN A 247 5.86 26.75 7.92
CA GLN A 247 5.57 28.17 8.17
C GLN A 247 4.68 28.37 9.41
N ALA A 248 3.63 27.57 9.56
CA ALA A 248 2.75 27.58 10.71
C ALA A 248 3.52 27.26 12.02
N LYS A 249 4.46 26.29 11.96
CA LYS A 249 5.33 25.96 13.10
C LYS A 249 6.27 27.11 13.47
N MET A 250 6.93 27.73 12.48
CA MET A 250 7.84 28.87 12.70
C MET A 250 7.12 30.09 13.29
N THR A 251 5.88 30.34 12.84
CA THR A 251 5.03 31.44 13.35
C THR A 251 4.26 31.07 14.62
N LYS A 252 4.41 29.83 15.11
CA LYS A 252 3.69 29.28 16.28
C LYS A 252 2.16 29.40 16.18
N SER A 253 1.63 29.33 14.96
CA SER A 253 0.19 29.48 14.68
C SER A 253 -0.46 28.13 14.33
N PRO A 254 -1.39 27.61 15.15
CA PRO A 254 -2.22 26.48 14.76
C PRO A 254 -2.98 26.78 13.47
N THR A 255 -2.73 25.99 12.42
CA THR A 255 -3.27 26.26 11.08
C THR A 255 -3.91 25.00 10.50
N VAL A 256 -5.11 25.14 9.93
CA VAL A 256 -5.72 24.12 9.08
C VAL A 256 -5.33 24.41 7.64
N ILE A 257 -4.65 23.47 6.99
CA ILE A 257 -4.12 23.65 5.64
C ILE A 257 -4.91 22.74 4.69
N PRO A 258 -5.71 23.30 3.76
CA PRO A 258 -6.39 22.49 2.77
C PRO A 258 -5.36 21.92 1.79
N MET A 259 -5.44 20.61 1.55
CA MET A 259 -4.66 19.92 0.52
C MET A 259 -5.49 19.76 -0.76
N LYS A 260 -4.84 19.87 -1.91
CA LYS A 260 -5.42 19.56 -3.21
C LYS A 260 -4.65 18.38 -3.81
N PHE A 261 -5.33 17.57 -4.61
CA PHE A 261 -4.68 16.52 -5.39
C PHE A 261 -3.69 17.11 -6.39
N THR A 262 -2.72 16.30 -6.83
CA THR A 262 -1.64 16.75 -7.70
C THR A 262 -2.12 17.12 -9.12
N GLY A 263 -1.17 17.55 -9.97
CA GLY A 263 -1.36 17.77 -11.40
C GLY A 263 -2.42 18.81 -11.79
N SER A 264 -3.00 18.62 -12.97
CA SER A 264 -3.94 19.57 -13.58
C SER A 264 -5.04 18.86 -14.35
N VAL A 265 -6.13 19.60 -14.63
CA VAL A 265 -7.29 19.14 -15.42
C VAL A 265 -6.94 18.70 -16.84
N ASN A 266 -5.76 19.09 -17.35
CA ASN A 266 -5.30 18.71 -18.69
C ASN A 266 -4.81 17.26 -18.75
N ASN A 267 -4.46 16.66 -17.62
CA ASN A 267 -4.13 15.24 -17.55
C ASN A 267 -5.40 14.46 -17.18
N PRO A 268 -5.95 13.62 -18.08
CA PRO A 268 -7.15 12.82 -17.80
C PRO A 268 -6.99 11.93 -16.56
N GLU A 269 -5.79 11.46 -16.27
CA GLU A 269 -5.48 10.60 -15.13
C GLU A 269 -5.75 11.30 -13.79
N GLN A 270 -5.71 12.64 -13.76
CA GLN A 270 -6.04 13.41 -12.56
C GLN A 270 -7.51 13.32 -12.14
N ARG A 271 -8.39 12.83 -13.01
CA ARG A 271 -9.78 12.56 -12.64
C ARG A 271 -9.91 11.47 -11.58
N VAL A 272 -8.93 10.57 -11.49
CA VAL A 272 -8.92 9.46 -10.52
C VAL A 272 -7.83 9.61 -9.46
N ALA A 273 -7.19 10.78 -9.35
CA ALA A 273 -6.18 11.04 -8.32
C ALA A 273 -6.74 10.91 -6.90
N TYR A 274 -8.04 11.18 -6.70
CA TYR A 274 -8.70 10.97 -5.41
C TYR A 274 -8.66 9.51 -4.93
N PHE A 275 -8.42 8.54 -5.82
CA PHE A 275 -8.27 7.14 -5.44
C PHE A 275 -6.81 6.82 -5.08
N GLY A 276 -5.87 7.11 -6.00
CA GLY A 276 -4.45 6.79 -5.81
C GLY A 276 -3.76 7.65 -4.75
N GLU A 277 -4.22 8.87 -4.52
CA GLU A 277 -3.66 9.79 -3.52
C GLU A 277 -4.41 9.77 -2.18
N ASP A 278 -5.51 9.00 -2.08
CA ASP A 278 -6.22 8.84 -0.82
C ASP A 278 -5.31 8.24 0.27
N ILE A 279 -5.32 8.87 1.44
CA ILE A 279 -4.48 8.46 2.57
C ILE A 279 -4.87 7.08 3.10
N GLY A 280 -6.15 6.69 2.98
CA GLY A 280 -6.68 5.40 3.37
C GLY A 280 -6.21 4.28 2.45
N ILE A 281 -6.26 4.47 1.12
CA ILE A 281 -5.76 3.50 0.13
C ILE A 281 -4.25 3.28 0.29
N ASN A 282 -3.48 4.37 0.42
CA ASN A 282 -2.02 4.29 0.64
C ASN A 282 -1.69 3.61 1.98
N SER A 283 -2.44 3.93 3.05
CA SER A 283 -2.27 3.28 4.35
C SER A 283 -2.67 1.82 4.33
N HIS A 284 -3.71 1.44 3.57
CA HIS A 284 -4.14 0.06 3.39
C HIS A 284 -3.05 -0.78 2.73
N HIS A 285 -2.50 -0.29 1.62
CA HIS A 285 -1.44 -0.97 0.88
C HIS A 285 -0.18 -1.15 1.74
N SER A 286 0.27 -0.09 2.42
CA SER A 286 1.40 -0.17 3.36
C SER A 286 1.14 -1.16 4.50
N HIS A 287 -0.07 -1.16 5.08
CA HIS A 287 -0.42 -2.08 6.16
C HIS A 287 -0.44 -3.54 5.71
N TRP A 288 -0.98 -3.83 4.52
CA TRP A 288 -0.98 -5.18 3.97
C TRP A 288 0.44 -5.75 3.83
N HIS A 289 1.39 -4.93 3.38
CA HIS A 289 2.80 -5.35 3.29
C HIS A 289 3.50 -5.48 4.65
N MET A 290 2.95 -4.91 5.73
CA MET A 290 3.40 -5.20 7.10
C MET A 290 2.79 -6.51 7.63
N ASP A 291 1.58 -6.87 7.22
CA ASP A 291 0.95 -8.15 7.56
C ASP A 291 1.60 -9.33 6.83
N PHE A 292 1.91 -9.14 5.55
CA PHE A 292 2.47 -10.13 4.64
C PHE A 292 3.77 -9.65 3.97
N PRO A 293 4.85 -9.40 4.75
CA PRO A 293 6.08 -8.89 4.18
C PRO A 293 6.77 -9.94 3.29
N PHE A 294 7.20 -9.53 2.10
CA PHE A 294 7.90 -10.42 1.16
C PHE A 294 9.22 -10.98 1.74
N TRP A 295 9.83 -10.30 2.71
CA TRP A 295 11.06 -10.73 3.38
C TRP A 295 10.83 -11.69 4.57
N TRP A 296 9.58 -12.09 4.85
CA TRP A 296 9.25 -12.98 5.96
C TRP A 296 9.80 -14.39 5.75
N LYS A 297 10.64 -14.87 6.68
CA LYS A 297 11.32 -16.18 6.56
C LYS A 297 10.45 -17.31 7.09
N LYS A 298 10.52 -18.48 6.46
CA LYS A 298 9.90 -19.74 6.95
C LYS A 298 10.38 -20.17 8.34
N SER A 299 11.57 -19.72 8.75
CA SER A 299 12.13 -20.02 10.08
C SER A 299 11.46 -19.24 11.21
N TYR A 300 10.63 -18.23 10.92
CA TYR A 300 9.91 -17.51 11.94
C TYR A 300 8.75 -18.34 12.50
N PRO A 301 8.38 -18.19 13.79
CA PRO A 301 7.39 -19.08 14.43
C PRO A 301 5.96 -19.00 13.91
N VAL A 302 5.66 -18.00 13.07
CA VAL A 302 4.33 -17.79 12.49
C VAL A 302 4.43 -17.96 10.99
N ASP A 303 3.80 -19.01 10.49
CA ASP A 303 3.65 -19.22 9.05
C ASP A 303 2.60 -18.26 8.47
N LYS A 304 2.83 -17.82 7.24
CA LYS A 304 1.95 -16.90 6.51
C LYS A 304 1.13 -17.73 5.53
N ASP A 305 0.05 -18.32 6.05
CA ASP A 305 -0.81 -19.20 5.27
C ASP A 305 -1.33 -18.48 4.02
N ARG A 306 -1.22 -19.16 2.87
CA ARG A 306 -1.65 -18.68 1.54
C ARG A 306 -1.13 -17.28 1.16
N LYS A 307 0.02 -16.84 1.69
CA LYS A 307 0.57 -15.49 1.44
C LYS A 307 0.65 -15.11 -0.04
N GLY A 308 1.17 -16.00 -0.89
CA GLY A 308 1.29 -15.75 -2.33
C GLY A 308 -0.07 -15.64 -3.03
N GLU A 309 -1.07 -16.38 -2.57
CA GLU A 309 -2.43 -16.23 -3.09
C GLU A 309 -3.08 -14.93 -2.62
N LEU A 310 -2.87 -14.55 -1.37
CA LEU A 310 -3.35 -13.28 -0.82
C LEU A 310 -2.67 -12.08 -1.50
N PHE A 311 -1.40 -12.22 -1.91
CA PHE A 311 -0.71 -11.24 -2.74
C PHE A 311 -1.44 -11.02 -4.07
N PHE A 312 -1.75 -12.10 -4.79
CA PHE A 312 -2.56 -12.02 -6.00
C PHE A 312 -3.91 -11.36 -5.72
N TYR A 313 -4.66 -11.87 -4.74
CA TYR A 313 -6.03 -11.45 -4.49
C TYR A 313 -6.12 -9.98 -4.09
N MET A 314 -5.25 -9.51 -3.19
CA MET A 314 -5.26 -8.11 -2.76
C MET A 314 -5.00 -7.16 -3.92
N HIS A 315 -3.94 -7.40 -4.70
CA HIS A 315 -3.60 -6.52 -5.82
C HIS A 315 -4.61 -6.60 -6.97
N HIS A 316 -5.18 -7.78 -7.23
CA HIS A 316 -6.30 -7.95 -8.17
C HIS A 316 -7.49 -7.08 -7.76
N GLN A 317 -7.90 -7.12 -6.48
CA GLN A 317 -9.00 -6.29 -5.97
C GLN A 317 -8.69 -4.79 -6.07
N MET A 318 -7.45 -4.37 -5.82
CA MET A 318 -7.06 -2.97 -5.99
C MET A 318 -7.15 -2.51 -7.44
N VAL A 319 -6.67 -3.31 -8.40
CA VAL A 319 -6.75 -3.00 -9.84
C VAL A 319 -8.21 -2.97 -10.31
N ALA A 320 -9.02 -3.96 -9.91
CA ALA A 320 -10.44 -3.99 -10.25
C ALA A 320 -11.19 -2.77 -9.69
N ARG A 321 -10.88 -2.37 -8.44
CA ARG A 321 -11.46 -1.17 -7.84
C ARG A 321 -11.02 0.09 -8.57
N PHE A 322 -9.74 0.21 -8.93
CA PHE A 322 -9.26 1.33 -9.72
C PHE A 322 -9.97 1.42 -11.08
N ASP A 323 -10.14 0.30 -11.79
CA ASP A 323 -10.89 0.24 -13.05
C ASP A 323 -12.35 0.71 -12.89
N ALA A 324 -12.99 0.46 -11.74
CA ALA A 324 -14.32 0.98 -11.43
C ALA A 324 -14.33 2.53 -11.26
N GLU A 325 -13.31 3.10 -10.63
CA GLU A 325 -13.16 4.56 -10.52
C GLU A 325 -12.88 5.18 -11.90
N ARG A 326 -12.05 4.53 -12.73
CA ARG A 326 -11.79 4.93 -14.12
C ARG A 326 -13.08 4.97 -14.95
N LEU A 327 -13.87 3.90 -14.88
CA LEU A 327 -15.16 3.83 -15.57
C LEU A 327 -16.11 4.95 -15.13
N SER A 328 -16.17 5.23 -13.82
CA SER A 328 -16.98 6.31 -13.26
C SER A 328 -16.55 7.70 -13.74
N ASN A 329 -15.30 7.86 -14.17
CA ASN A 329 -14.72 9.10 -14.69
C ASN A 329 -14.56 9.13 -16.22
N ASN A 330 -15.24 8.20 -16.92
CA ASN A 330 -15.20 8.06 -18.37
C ASN A 330 -13.76 7.92 -18.90
N LEU A 331 -12.95 7.13 -18.20
CA LEU A 331 -11.63 6.68 -18.62
C LEU A 331 -11.71 5.20 -19.04
N PRO A 332 -10.91 4.76 -20.03
CA PRO A 332 -10.80 3.35 -20.35
C PRO A 332 -10.21 2.58 -19.16
N MET A 333 -10.41 1.27 -19.11
CA MET A 333 -9.70 0.40 -18.16
C MET A 333 -8.19 0.59 -18.30
N VAL A 334 -7.47 0.30 -17.23
CA VAL A 334 -6.02 0.41 -17.21
C VAL A 334 -5.40 -0.63 -18.14
N GLU A 335 -4.50 -0.18 -19.00
CA GLU A 335 -3.72 -1.05 -19.87
C GLU A 335 -2.51 -1.62 -19.12
N PRO A 336 -2.15 -2.90 -19.35
CA PRO A 336 -0.99 -3.49 -18.71
C PRO A 336 0.31 -2.79 -19.13
N LEU A 337 1.28 -2.79 -18.22
CA LEU A 337 2.65 -2.42 -18.50
C LEU A 337 3.30 -3.41 -19.49
N ASP A 338 4.22 -2.93 -20.33
CA ASP A 338 5.10 -3.74 -21.17
C ASP A 338 6.53 -3.18 -21.09
N PHE A 339 7.49 -4.01 -20.69
CA PHE A 339 8.91 -3.66 -20.58
C PHE A 339 9.57 -3.30 -21.93
N SER A 340 8.90 -3.55 -23.05
CA SER A 340 9.35 -3.23 -24.41
C SER A 340 8.76 -1.93 -24.95
N GLN A 341 7.78 -1.33 -24.25
CA GLN A 341 7.04 -0.18 -24.72
C GLN A 341 7.36 1.05 -23.87
N LYS A 342 6.95 2.21 -24.38
CA LYS A 342 6.99 3.46 -23.63
C LYS A 342 5.95 3.40 -22.50
N ILE A 343 6.34 3.89 -21.34
CA ILE A 343 5.40 4.26 -20.28
C ILE A 343 4.77 5.57 -20.72
N VAL A 344 3.54 5.49 -21.24
CA VAL A 344 2.87 6.63 -21.87
C VAL A 344 2.64 7.75 -20.86
N GLU A 345 2.19 7.40 -19.65
CA GLU A 345 1.82 8.32 -18.58
C GLU A 345 2.98 8.51 -17.60
N GLY A 346 3.46 9.74 -17.57
CA GLY A 346 4.34 10.26 -16.55
C GLY A 346 3.61 10.51 -15.23
N PHE A 347 4.37 10.93 -14.24
CA PHE A 347 3.85 11.29 -12.93
C PHE A 347 4.76 12.30 -12.24
N ALA A 348 4.16 13.35 -11.69
CA ALA A 348 4.83 14.35 -10.89
C ALA A 348 4.26 14.30 -9.47
N PRO A 349 4.95 13.64 -8.50
CA PRO A 349 4.38 13.36 -7.18
C PRO A 349 4.02 14.59 -6.36
N GLY A 350 4.68 15.73 -6.61
CA GLY A 350 4.50 16.96 -5.84
C GLY A 350 4.65 16.74 -4.33
N ALA A 351 5.56 15.84 -3.94
CA ALA A 351 5.81 15.41 -2.57
C ALA A 351 7.32 15.39 -2.30
N MET A 352 7.69 15.54 -1.03
CA MET A 352 9.08 15.52 -0.59
C MET A 352 9.29 14.62 0.63
N TYR A 353 10.50 14.08 0.73
CA TYR A 353 10.98 13.38 1.92
C TYR A 353 11.15 14.32 3.11
N HIS A 354 11.23 13.73 4.30
CA HIS A 354 11.44 14.46 5.55
C HIS A 354 12.71 15.33 5.54
N ASN A 355 13.78 14.83 4.91
CA ASN A 355 15.05 15.54 4.77
C ASN A 355 15.04 16.63 3.67
N GLY A 356 13.90 16.89 3.05
CA GLY A 356 13.71 17.96 2.07
C GLY A 356 14.03 17.60 0.61
N GLN A 357 14.48 16.38 0.33
CA GLN A 357 14.63 15.93 -1.05
C GLN A 357 13.25 15.66 -1.68
N GLU A 358 13.04 16.10 -2.92
CA GLU A 358 11.77 15.87 -3.65
C GLU A 358 11.73 14.44 -4.22
N PHE A 359 10.54 13.85 -4.29
CA PHE A 359 10.35 12.63 -5.08
C PHE A 359 10.58 12.93 -6.58
N PRO A 360 11.25 12.03 -7.31
CA PRO A 360 11.48 12.22 -8.74
C PRO A 360 10.18 12.28 -9.55
N VAL A 361 10.22 13.12 -10.59
CA VAL A 361 9.18 13.20 -11.62
C VAL A 361 9.54 12.26 -12.75
N ARG A 362 8.58 11.47 -13.24
CA ARG A 362 8.70 10.70 -14.48
C ARG A 362 8.00 11.44 -15.63
N PRO A 363 8.70 11.83 -16.71
CA PRO A 363 8.05 12.36 -17.91
C PRO A 363 7.19 11.33 -18.64
N ASP A 364 6.22 11.81 -19.42
CA ASP A 364 5.45 10.99 -20.35
C ASP A 364 6.36 10.32 -21.39
N ASN A 365 5.91 9.19 -21.93
CA ASN A 365 6.50 8.50 -23.07
C ASN A 365 7.97 8.07 -22.89
N ILE A 366 8.37 7.76 -21.65
CA ILE A 366 9.73 7.29 -21.34
C ILE A 366 9.83 5.76 -21.51
N MET A 367 10.99 5.30 -21.98
CA MET A 367 11.31 3.87 -22.04
C MET A 367 11.97 3.41 -20.74
N PHE A 368 11.79 2.13 -20.39
CA PHE A 368 12.64 1.51 -19.39
C PHE A 368 14.10 1.52 -19.84
N GLY A 369 15.00 1.81 -18.89
CA GLY A 369 16.43 1.65 -19.04
C GLY A 369 16.97 0.68 -18.00
N ASP A 370 18.12 0.09 -18.30
CA ASP A 370 18.77 -0.84 -17.38
C ASP A 370 19.21 -0.14 -16.09
N LEU A 371 19.15 -0.86 -14.97
CA LEU A 371 19.81 -0.50 -13.72
C LEU A 371 21.19 -1.17 -13.66
N PRO A 372 22.17 -0.63 -12.92
CA PRO A 372 23.51 -1.21 -12.81
C PRO A 372 23.54 -2.69 -12.37
N TRP A 373 22.52 -3.15 -11.64
CA TRP A 373 22.40 -4.53 -11.14
C TRP A 373 21.24 -5.31 -11.75
N ARG A 374 20.42 -4.70 -12.62
CA ARG A 374 19.26 -5.35 -13.24
C ARG A 374 18.95 -4.76 -14.60
N SER A 375 19.06 -5.58 -15.63
CA SER A 375 18.67 -5.21 -16.99
C SER A 375 17.18 -5.46 -17.27
N VAL A 376 16.62 -4.67 -18.18
CA VAL A 376 15.27 -4.87 -18.73
C VAL A 376 15.17 -6.22 -19.45
N HIS A 377 16.27 -6.68 -20.05
CA HIS A 377 16.31 -8.01 -20.68
C HIS A 377 16.12 -9.14 -19.67
N GLU A 378 16.79 -9.09 -18.51
CA GLU A 378 16.58 -10.08 -17.44
C GLU A 378 15.14 -10.10 -16.94
N MET A 379 14.48 -8.94 -16.82
CA MET A 379 13.07 -8.87 -16.44
C MET A 379 12.18 -9.65 -17.41
N LYS A 380 12.41 -9.48 -18.72
CA LYS A 380 11.70 -10.23 -19.76
C LYS A 380 11.98 -11.72 -19.71
N LEU A 381 13.22 -12.12 -19.37
CA LEU A 381 13.55 -13.54 -19.18
C LEU A 381 12.84 -14.14 -17.96
N PHE A 382 12.76 -13.40 -16.85
CA PHE A 382 12.01 -13.84 -15.66
C PHE A 382 10.52 -14.00 -15.97
N GLU A 383 9.93 -13.00 -16.63
CA GLU A 383 8.53 -13.07 -17.09
C GLU A 383 8.30 -14.26 -18.02
N GLY A 384 9.17 -14.46 -19.01
CA GLY A 384 9.10 -15.59 -19.94
C GLY A 384 9.11 -16.94 -19.21
N ARG A 385 10.03 -17.13 -18.26
CA ARG A 385 10.09 -18.36 -17.43
C ARG A 385 8.83 -18.57 -16.60
N ILE A 386 8.24 -17.50 -16.07
CA ILE A 386 6.99 -17.57 -15.31
C ILE A 386 5.84 -17.98 -16.24
N ARG A 387 5.73 -17.38 -17.43
CA ARG A 387 4.74 -17.76 -18.45
C ARG A 387 4.88 -19.22 -18.85
N ASP A 388 6.10 -19.67 -19.14
CA ASP A 388 6.39 -21.06 -19.51
C ASP A 388 6.00 -22.04 -18.40
N ALA A 389 6.28 -21.70 -17.13
CA ALA A 389 5.87 -22.50 -15.98
C ALA A 389 4.35 -22.59 -15.84
N ILE A 390 3.64 -21.46 -16.04
CA ILE A 390 2.18 -21.42 -16.02
C ILE A 390 1.60 -22.31 -17.13
N THR A 391 2.05 -22.14 -18.38
CA THR A 391 1.52 -22.89 -19.53
C THR A 391 1.88 -24.37 -19.49
N SER A 392 3.01 -24.73 -18.88
CA SER A 392 3.40 -26.13 -18.67
C SER A 392 2.66 -26.80 -17.51
N GLY A 393 1.97 -26.03 -16.66
CA GLY A 393 1.23 -26.53 -15.50
C GLY A 393 2.11 -26.92 -14.30
N PHE A 394 3.41 -26.56 -14.30
CA PHE A 394 4.32 -26.81 -13.18
C PHE A 394 5.42 -25.77 -13.08
N ILE A 395 5.90 -25.53 -11.87
CA ILE A 395 7.05 -24.69 -11.56
C ILE A 395 8.28 -25.59 -11.35
N LYS A 396 9.37 -25.29 -12.06
CA LYS A 396 10.69 -25.88 -11.80
C LYS A 396 11.22 -25.48 -10.42
N THR A 397 11.43 -26.43 -9.52
CA THR A 397 12.09 -26.23 -8.22
C THR A 397 13.61 -26.41 -8.38
N VAL A 398 14.37 -26.35 -7.28
CA VAL A 398 15.81 -26.67 -7.31
C VAL A 398 16.04 -28.15 -7.66
N ASP A 399 15.20 -29.04 -7.13
CA ASP A 399 15.41 -30.50 -7.19
C ASP A 399 14.36 -31.25 -8.04
N GLY A 400 13.44 -30.54 -8.71
CA GLY A 400 12.34 -31.17 -9.45
C GLY A 400 11.29 -30.19 -9.95
N VAL A 401 10.00 -30.55 -9.78
CA VAL A 401 8.85 -29.78 -10.24
C VAL A 401 7.74 -29.72 -9.19
N ALA A 402 7.01 -28.60 -9.14
CA ALA A 402 5.81 -28.41 -8.33
C ALA A 402 4.62 -28.10 -9.25
N TYR A 403 3.61 -28.96 -9.26
CA TYR A 403 2.43 -28.79 -10.13
C TYR A 403 1.55 -27.63 -9.66
N LEU A 404 0.97 -26.91 -10.63
CA LEU A 404 0.13 -25.74 -10.40
C LEU A 404 -1.36 -26.07 -10.32
N ASN A 405 -1.81 -27.19 -10.90
CA ASN A 405 -3.22 -27.58 -10.91
C ASN A 405 -3.61 -28.28 -9.58
N ASN A 406 -3.50 -27.55 -8.48
CA ASN A 406 -3.96 -27.95 -7.15
C ASN A 406 -4.24 -26.69 -6.31
N SER A 407 -4.75 -26.88 -5.09
CA SER A 407 -5.11 -25.77 -4.19
C SER A 407 -3.91 -24.91 -3.75
N GLY A 408 -2.68 -25.42 -3.80
CA GLY A 408 -1.47 -24.70 -3.43
C GLY A 408 -0.76 -23.99 -4.59
N GLY A 409 -1.11 -24.30 -5.84
CA GLY A 409 -0.40 -23.82 -7.03
C GLY A 409 -0.39 -22.30 -7.15
N ILE A 410 -1.55 -21.65 -6.91
CA ILE A 410 -1.67 -20.19 -6.92
C ILE A 410 -0.81 -19.53 -5.83
N ASN A 411 -0.70 -20.16 -4.66
CA ASN A 411 0.16 -19.67 -3.60
C ASN A 411 1.63 -19.72 -4.04
N THR A 412 2.10 -20.86 -4.56
CA THR A 412 3.48 -20.99 -5.07
C THR A 412 3.76 -20.00 -6.20
N LEU A 413 2.81 -19.79 -7.10
CA LEU A 413 2.92 -18.79 -8.18
C LEU A 413 3.06 -17.37 -7.61
N GLY A 414 2.28 -17.02 -6.60
CA GLY A 414 2.41 -15.75 -5.90
C GLY A 414 3.76 -15.55 -5.23
N GLU A 415 4.29 -16.60 -4.60
CA GLU A 415 5.61 -16.55 -3.96
C GLU A 415 6.76 -16.30 -4.95
N ILE A 416 6.67 -16.83 -6.17
CA ILE A 416 7.69 -16.59 -7.20
C ILE A 416 7.53 -15.23 -7.88
N ILE A 417 6.30 -14.75 -8.11
CA ILE A 417 6.02 -13.49 -8.80
C ILE A 417 6.32 -12.29 -7.90
N GLU A 418 5.79 -12.28 -6.66
CA GLU A 418 6.15 -11.27 -5.65
C GLU A 418 7.65 -11.34 -5.36
N SER A 419 8.20 -12.55 -5.43
CA SER A 419 9.57 -12.94 -5.09
C SER A 419 9.90 -12.80 -3.60
N SER A 420 9.08 -13.45 -2.80
CA SER A 420 9.26 -13.51 -1.36
C SER A 420 10.42 -14.46 -0.96
N GLU A 421 10.77 -14.47 0.32
CA GLU A 421 11.68 -15.47 0.91
C GLU A 421 11.12 -16.91 0.82
N ASN A 422 9.85 -17.09 0.47
CA ASN A 422 9.24 -18.39 0.21
C ASN A 422 9.37 -18.85 -1.25
N SER A 423 9.92 -18.02 -2.15
CA SER A 423 10.13 -18.36 -3.56
C SER A 423 10.99 -19.63 -3.70
N ILE A 424 10.44 -20.64 -4.36
CA ILE A 424 11.01 -21.99 -4.45
C ILE A 424 12.24 -22.11 -5.36
N ASN A 425 12.51 -21.11 -6.21
CA ASN A 425 13.69 -21.06 -7.06
C ASN A 425 14.00 -19.62 -7.50
N ARG A 426 14.35 -18.76 -6.53
CA ARG A 426 14.60 -17.33 -6.76
C ARG A 426 15.70 -17.04 -7.78
N ALA A 427 16.73 -17.89 -7.87
CA ALA A 427 17.78 -17.75 -8.88
C ALA A 427 17.26 -17.92 -10.31
N PHE A 428 16.24 -18.78 -10.50
CA PHE A 428 15.65 -19.03 -11.81
C PHE A 428 14.52 -18.06 -12.16
N TYR A 429 13.61 -17.77 -11.22
CA TYR A 429 12.45 -16.89 -11.48
C TYR A 429 12.70 -15.41 -11.18
N GLY A 430 13.80 -15.07 -10.51
CA GLY A 430 14.18 -13.70 -10.23
C GLY A 430 13.28 -13.00 -9.20
N GLN A 431 13.16 -11.68 -9.37
CA GLN A 431 12.36 -10.79 -8.51
C GLN A 431 11.41 -9.90 -9.30
N LEU A 432 10.57 -10.50 -10.16
CA LEU A 432 9.81 -9.78 -11.19
C LEU A 432 9.02 -8.57 -10.65
N HIS A 433 8.16 -8.77 -9.65
CA HIS A 433 7.34 -7.69 -9.10
C HIS A 433 8.20 -6.60 -8.43
N ASN A 434 9.08 -7.01 -7.51
CA ASN A 434 9.87 -6.07 -6.70
C ASN A 434 10.88 -5.29 -7.55
N ASP A 435 11.55 -5.94 -8.51
CA ASP A 435 12.49 -5.26 -9.41
C ASP A 435 11.74 -4.34 -10.40
N ALA A 436 10.49 -4.65 -10.77
CA ALA A 436 9.68 -3.75 -11.60
C ALA A 436 9.29 -2.46 -10.86
N HIS A 437 9.00 -2.52 -9.56
CA HIS A 437 8.85 -1.34 -8.71
C HIS A 437 10.10 -0.45 -8.74
N VAL A 438 11.29 -1.05 -8.57
CA VAL A 438 12.56 -0.32 -8.58
C VAL A 438 12.87 0.27 -9.97
N LEU A 439 12.61 -0.47 -11.04
CA LEU A 439 12.77 0.01 -12.43
C LEU A 439 11.88 1.22 -12.72
N LEU A 440 10.60 1.17 -12.33
CA LEU A 440 9.69 2.32 -12.48
C LEU A 440 10.13 3.51 -11.65
N SER A 441 10.58 3.27 -10.42
CA SER A 441 11.05 4.30 -9.49
C SER A 441 12.28 5.04 -10.00
N LYS A 442 13.23 4.31 -10.60
CA LYS A 442 14.53 4.84 -11.02
C LYS A 442 14.61 5.16 -12.51
N VAL A 443 13.50 5.10 -13.27
CA VAL A 443 13.52 5.21 -14.74
C VAL A 443 14.16 6.51 -15.26
N THR A 444 14.10 7.60 -14.50
CA THR A 444 14.70 8.90 -14.87
C THR A 444 16.15 9.09 -14.46
N ASP A 445 16.66 8.25 -13.56
CA ASP A 445 18.08 8.21 -13.14
C ASP A 445 18.53 6.76 -12.99
N ASN A 446 18.31 5.97 -14.04
CA ASN A 446 18.49 4.52 -14.01
C ASN A 446 19.95 4.12 -13.78
N GLN A 447 20.89 4.95 -14.19
CA GLN A 447 22.33 4.78 -13.97
C GLN A 447 22.85 5.42 -12.67
N GLN A 448 21.96 6.01 -11.85
CA GLN A 448 22.29 6.72 -10.61
C GLN A 448 23.36 7.80 -10.78
N LYS A 449 23.33 8.50 -11.93
CA LYS A 449 24.30 9.53 -12.26
C LYS A 449 24.05 10.81 -11.45
N TYR A 450 22.79 11.07 -11.11
CA TYR A 450 22.35 12.32 -10.52
C TYR A 450 22.08 12.21 -9.02
N GLY A 451 22.18 11.00 -8.45
CA GLY A 451 21.92 10.77 -7.03
C GLY A 451 20.46 11.03 -6.67
N VAL A 452 19.54 10.82 -7.61
CA VAL A 452 18.12 11.06 -7.40
C VAL A 452 17.59 10.09 -6.33
N PRO A 453 16.83 10.58 -5.33
CA PRO A 453 16.28 9.72 -4.30
C PRO A 453 15.26 8.72 -4.89
N PRO A 454 14.90 7.66 -4.15
CA PRO A 454 13.87 6.73 -4.57
C PRO A 454 12.57 7.44 -4.99
N GLY A 455 11.93 6.96 -6.05
CA GLY A 455 10.59 7.35 -6.48
C GLY A 455 9.49 6.80 -5.59
N VAL A 456 8.26 7.22 -5.87
CA VAL A 456 7.07 6.77 -5.12
C VAL A 456 6.83 5.26 -5.22
N MET A 457 7.29 4.63 -6.31
CA MET A 457 7.18 3.19 -6.50
C MET A 457 8.07 2.37 -5.55
N GLU A 458 9.03 2.98 -4.85
CA GLU A 458 9.88 2.30 -3.85
C GLU A 458 9.34 2.39 -2.41
N HIS A 459 8.11 2.89 -2.19
CA HIS A 459 7.47 2.89 -0.87
C HIS A 459 6.02 2.47 -0.98
N PHE A 460 5.59 1.56 -0.11
CA PHE A 460 4.19 1.11 -0.11
C PHE A 460 3.22 2.23 0.31
N GLU A 461 3.70 3.22 1.07
CA GLU A 461 2.95 4.41 1.46
C GLU A 461 2.66 5.37 0.30
N THR A 462 3.37 5.27 -0.83
CA THR A 462 3.24 6.23 -1.95
C THR A 462 3.03 5.58 -3.31
N ALA A 463 3.30 4.28 -3.47
CA ALA A 463 3.26 3.62 -4.77
C ALA A 463 1.92 3.79 -5.49
N THR A 464 0.79 3.71 -4.78
CA THR A 464 -0.56 3.79 -5.38
C THR A 464 -0.90 5.17 -5.96
N ARG A 465 -0.10 6.20 -5.66
CA ARG A 465 -0.22 7.54 -6.25
C ARG A 465 0.19 7.57 -7.72
N ASP A 466 1.09 6.69 -8.11
CA ASP A 466 1.63 6.63 -9.46
C ASP A 466 0.68 5.85 -10.38
N PRO A 467 0.20 6.40 -11.50
CA PRO A 467 -0.59 5.65 -12.47
C PRO A 467 0.09 4.37 -12.97
N ALA A 468 1.43 4.35 -13.02
CA ALA A 468 2.20 3.18 -13.41
C ALA A 468 2.10 2.02 -12.41
N PHE A 469 1.72 2.28 -11.14
CA PHE A 469 1.39 1.23 -10.18
C PHE A 469 0.29 0.32 -10.72
N PHE A 470 -0.83 0.91 -11.16
CA PHE A 470 -1.97 0.13 -11.63
C PHE A 470 -1.66 -0.57 -12.96
N ARG A 471 -0.85 0.03 -13.83
CA ARG A 471 -0.38 -0.61 -15.07
C ARG A 471 0.53 -1.82 -14.78
N LEU A 472 1.47 -1.68 -13.83
CA LEU A 472 2.32 -2.79 -13.37
C LEU A 472 1.46 -3.90 -12.77
N HIS A 473 0.54 -3.57 -11.88
CA HIS A 473 -0.29 -4.57 -11.23
C HIS A 473 -1.28 -5.22 -12.17
N LYS A 474 -1.76 -4.54 -13.22
CA LYS A 474 -2.53 -5.15 -14.31
C LYS A 474 -1.68 -6.16 -15.10
N HIS A 475 -0.42 -5.82 -15.37
CA HIS A 475 0.51 -6.74 -16.02
C HIS A 475 0.73 -8.02 -15.17
N ILE A 476 0.95 -7.84 -13.87
CA ILE A 476 1.12 -8.95 -12.92
C ILE A 476 -0.16 -9.78 -12.76
N ASP A 477 -1.31 -9.12 -12.65
CA ASP A 477 -2.63 -9.76 -12.58
C ASP A 477 -2.90 -10.63 -13.81
N ASN A 478 -2.48 -10.18 -15.00
CA ASN A 478 -2.61 -10.98 -16.23
C ASN A 478 -1.79 -12.28 -16.20
N LEU A 479 -0.68 -12.37 -15.45
CA LEU A 479 0.05 -13.62 -15.25
C LEU A 479 -0.76 -14.60 -14.38
N PHE A 480 -1.37 -14.11 -13.31
CA PHE A 480 -2.28 -14.92 -12.49
C PHE A 480 -3.52 -15.34 -13.26
N LYS A 481 -4.07 -14.43 -14.07
CA LYS A 481 -5.20 -14.72 -14.94
C LYS A 481 -4.86 -15.83 -15.94
N LEU A 482 -3.67 -15.79 -16.56
CA LEU A 482 -3.21 -16.86 -17.44
C LEU A 482 -3.22 -18.22 -16.74
N HIS A 483 -2.82 -18.29 -15.48
CA HIS A 483 -2.91 -19.53 -14.69
C HIS A 483 -4.36 -19.92 -14.39
N LYS A 484 -5.19 -18.98 -13.92
CA LYS A 484 -6.60 -19.24 -13.57
C LYS A 484 -7.44 -19.67 -14.77
N ASP A 485 -7.17 -19.13 -15.96
CA ASP A 485 -7.87 -19.49 -17.20
C ASP A 485 -7.57 -20.93 -17.68
N LEU A 486 -6.48 -21.54 -17.18
CA LEU A 486 -6.12 -22.94 -17.47
C LEU A 486 -6.76 -23.94 -16.49
N LEU A 487 -7.40 -23.46 -15.42
CA LEU A 487 -8.08 -24.33 -14.46
C LEU A 487 -9.47 -24.73 -14.95
N PRO A 488 -9.96 -25.93 -14.63
CA PRO A 488 -11.34 -26.30 -14.89
C PRO A 488 -12.30 -25.31 -14.22
N PRO A 489 -13.32 -24.79 -14.93
CA PRO A 489 -14.39 -24.01 -14.32
C PRO A 489 -15.13 -24.82 -13.27
N TYR A 490 -15.68 -24.16 -12.26
CA TYR A 490 -16.52 -24.81 -11.27
C TYR A 490 -17.72 -25.49 -11.94
N SER A 491 -17.96 -26.74 -11.56
CA SER A 491 -19.15 -27.49 -11.92
C SER A 491 -20.37 -26.96 -11.16
N ARG A 492 -21.56 -27.29 -11.66
CA ARG A 492 -22.82 -26.91 -11.00
C ARG A 492 -22.90 -27.43 -9.56
N ASP A 493 -22.44 -28.66 -9.34
CA ASP A 493 -22.50 -29.32 -8.04
C ASP A 493 -21.62 -28.58 -7.01
N GLU A 494 -20.42 -28.17 -7.40
CA GLU A 494 -19.49 -27.41 -6.55
C GLU A 494 -20.04 -26.05 -6.12
N VAL A 495 -20.79 -25.36 -6.98
CA VAL A 495 -21.39 -24.04 -6.65
C VAL A 495 -22.70 -24.18 -5.87
N SER A 496 -23.42 -25.28 -6.04
CA SER A 496 -24.74 -25.49 -5.41
C SER A 496 -24.69 -25.91 -3.93
N GLN A 497 -23.52 -26.30 -3.41
CA GLN A 497 -23.34 -26.78 -2.04
C GLN A 497 -22.92 -25.68 -1.04
N GLY A 498 -23.14 -24.40 -1.38
CA GLY A 498 -22.77 -23.23 -0.56
C GLY A 498 -23.83 -22.79 0.45
#